data_AF-A0A2N3CFS8-F1
#
_entry.id   AF-A0A2N3CFS8-F1
#
_cell.length_a   1.000
_cell.length_b   1.000
_cell.length_c   1.000
_cell.angle_alpha   90.00
_cell.angle_beta   90.00
_cell.angle_gamma   90.00
#
_symmetry.space_group_name_H-M   'P 1'
#
loop_
_entity.id
_entity.type
_entity.pdbx_description
1 polymer ?
#
loop_
_entity_poly.entity_id
_entity_poly.type
_entity_poly.pdbx_seq_one_letter_code
_entity_poly.pdbx_strand_id
1 'polypeptide(L)'
;MDLKRLSVHIEAWRQSGVSRTRYCRDHGLNRHTFGSWVIYLMGRDEARKHEEYQADLRREQSRRNLEKGRSSKRQSVRFGARTDTRSRAVQAFWAMHLEALNWSGMSLRQYASALNLSRHALQKWRTRHEDGELEIDWRSQLHPSARPRVRDSASTNVAETALTARVERRAARRFFSDEQKLAIARESDQPGTSVSATARKHGIVTGLLFRWRVEF
;
A
#
# COMPACT_ATOMS: atom_id res chain seq x y z
N MET A 1 29.56 -33.24 -26.16
CA MET A 1 28.09 -33.21 -25.98
C MET A 1 27.46 -33.72 -27.25
N ASP A 2 26.67 -34.80 -27.17
CA ASP A 2 26.04 -35.41 -28.34
C ASP A 2 24.99 -34.51 -28.99
N LEU A 3 25.03 -34.37 -30.32
CA LEU A 3 24.06 -33.64 -31.13
C LEU A 3 22.61 -34.11 -30.87
N LYS A 4 22.42 -35.41 -30.59
CA LYS A 4 21.12 -35.99 -30.23
C LYS A 4 20.55 -35.38 -28.94
N ARG A 5 21.40 -35.18 -27.93
CA ARG A 5 20.99 -34.58 -26.64
C ARG A 5 20.63 -33.10 -26.78
N LEU A 6 21.30 -32.39 -27.69
CA LEU A 6 20.99 -30.98 -28.00
C LEU A 6 19.64 -30.85 -28.73
N SER A 7 19.36 -31.75 -29.68
CA SER A 7 18.09 -31.81 -30.41
C SER A 7 16.89 -31.99 -29.46
N VAL A 8 17.01 -32.90 -28.48
CA VAL A 8 15.98 -33.12 -27.45
C VAL A 8 15.67 -31.84 -26.67
N HIS A 9 16.68 -31.06 -26.30
CA HIS A 9 16.45 -29.80 -25.58
C HIS A 9 15.77 -28.73 -26.44
N ILE A 10 16.02 -28.70 -27.75
CA ILE A 10 15.37 -27.77 -28.67
C ILE A 10 13.89 -28.16 -28.86
N GLU A 11 13.60 -29.43 -29.07
CA GLU A 11 12.22 -29.92 -29.20
C GLU A 11 11.41 -29.72 -27.92
N ALA A 12 11.99 -30.07 -26.77
CA ALA A 12 11.36 -29.82 -25.47
C ALA A 12 11.13 -28.32 -25.24
N TRP A 13 12.05 -27.45 -25.65
CA TRP A 13 11.85 -26.01 -25.61
C TRP A 13 10.69 -25.57 -26.52
N ARG A 14 10.60 -26.06 -27.76
CA ARG A 14 9.51 -25.73 -28.69
C ARG A 14 8.15 -26.12 -28.13
N GLN A 15 8.03 -27.31 -27.54
CA GLN A 15 6.79 -27.79 -26.94
C GLN A 15 6.41 -27.03 -25.66
N SER A 16 7.40 -26.56 -24.90
CA SER A 16 7.17 -25.88 -23.61
C SER A 16 6.50 -24.50 -23.71
N GLY A 17 6.62 -23.81 -24.86
CA GLY A 17 6.09 -22.44 -25.01
C GLY A 17 6.74 -21.39 -24.10
N VAL A 18 7.84 -21.70 -23.42
CA VAL A 18 8.53 -20.74 -22.53
C VAL A 18 9.60 -19.95 -23.28
N SER A 19 9.94 -18.76 -22.78
CA SER A 19 11.04 -17.99 -23.37
C SER A 19 12.35 -18.75 -23.23
N ARG A 20 13.22 -18.61 -24.23
CA ARG A 20 14.58 -19.19 -24.21
C ARG A 20 15.31 -18.91 -22.90
N THR A 21 15.23 -17.67 -22.41
CA THR A 21 15.86 -17.27 -21.14
C THR A 21 15.33 -18.05 -19.95
N ARG A 22 14.00 -18.23 -19.86
CA ARG A 22 13.37 -18.99 -18.78
C ARG A 22 13.73 -20.47 -18.88
N TYR A 23 13.63 -21.04 -20.07
CA TYR A 23 14.01 -22.43 -20.32
C TYR A 23 15.46 -22.70 -19.92
N CYS A 24 16.39 -21.83 -20.35
CA CYS A 24 17.80 -21.96 -20.00
C CYS A 24 18.02 -21.88 -18.48
N ARG A 25 17.34 -20.97 -17.78
CA ARG A 25 17.43 -20.84 -16.33
C ARG A 25 16.89 -22.09 -15.61
N ASP A 26 15.72 -22.57 -16.03
CA ASP A 26 15.02 -23.67 -15.36
C ASP A 26 15.74 -25.02 -15.61
N HIS A 27 16.49 -25.14 -16.72
CA HIS A 27 17.26 -26.33 -17.09
C HIS A 27 18.80 -26.19 -16.89
N GLY A 28 19.26 -25.10 -16.27
CA GLY A 28 20.69 -24.88 -15.99
C GLY A 28 21.57 -24.74 -17.25
N LEU A 29 21.00 -24.32 -18.38
CA LEU A 29 21.70 -24.15 -19.65
C LEU A 29 22.24 -22.72 -19.80
N ASN A 30 23.39 -22.56 -20.44
CA ASN A 30 23.89 -21.23 -20.81
C ASN A 30 23.06 -20.67 -21.98
N ARG A 31 22.45 -19.50 -21.76
CA ARG A 31 21.59 -18.82 -22.75
C ARG A 31 22.29 -18.53 -24.08
N HIS A 32 23.56 -18.15 -24.04
CA HIS A 32 24.32 -17.83 -25.25
C HIS A 32 24.60 -19.10 -26.05
N THR A 33 25.09 -20.14 -25.38
CA THR A 33 25.39 -21.44 -25.99
C THR A 33 24.13 -22.08 -26.60
N PHE A 34 23.02 -22.05 -25.86
CA PHE A 34 21.73 -22.54 -26.35
C PHE A 34 21.22 -21.74 -27.56
N GLY A 35 21.46 -20.42 -27.59
CA GLY A 35 21.16 -19.58 -28.75
C GLY A 35 21.94 -19.99 -30.01
N SER A 36 23.23 -20.28 -29.86
CA SER A 36 24.06 -20.77 -30.96
C SER A 36 23.57 -22.14 -31.46
N TRP A 37 23.17 -23.05 -30.57
CA TRP A 37 22.61 -24.35 -30.95
C TRP A 37 21.30 -24.23 -31.72
N VAL A 38 20.42 -23.32 -31.28
CA VAL A 38 19.15 -23.04 -31.97
C VAL A 38 19.39 -22.55 -33.40
N ILE A 39 20.36 -21.64 -33.60
CA ILE A 39 20.71 -21.14 -34.94
C ILE A 39 21.34 -22.25 -35.80
N TYR A 40 22.21 -23.06 -35.22
CA TYR A 40 22.92 -24.12 -35.94
C TYR A 40 21.98 -25.27 -36.36
N LEU A 41 21.03 -25.66 -35.50
CA LEU A 41 20.16 -26.82 -35.74
C LEU A 41 18.84 -26.47 -36.45
N MET A 42 18.28 -25.27 -36.26
CA MET A 42 17.03 -24.86 -36.91
C MET A 42 17.24 -23.85 -38.05
N GLY A 43 18.47 -23.36 -38.25
CA GLY A 43 18.70 -22.23 -39.14
C GLY A 43 18.27 -20.90 -38.53
N ARG A 44 18.95 -19.82 -38.94
CA ARG A 44 18.79 -18.48 -38.33
C ARG A 44 17.38 -17.91 -38.51
N ASP A 45 16.73 -18.20 -39.63
CA ASP A 45 15.41 -17.66 -39.95
C ASP A 45 14.28 -18.37 -39.21
N GLU A 46 14.33 -19.69 -39.07
CA GLU A 46 13.32 -20.42 -38.31
C GLU A 46 13.42 -20.13 -36.82
N ALA A 47 14.65 -19.99 -36.30
CA ALA A 47 14.90 -19.55 -34.94
C ALA A 47 14.26 -18.19 -34.64
N ARG A 48 14.40 -17.24 -35.57
CA ARG A 48 13.77 -15.91 -35.48
C ARG A 48 12.25 -16.00 -35.51
N LYS A 49 11.68 -16.70 -36.50
CA LYS A 49 10.22 -16.89 -36.62
C LYS A 49 9.61 -17.53 -35.38
N HIS A 50 10.31 -18.50 -34.78
CA HIS A 50 9.85 -19.15 -33.55
C HIS A 50 9.91 -18.20 -32.33
N GLU A 51 10.96 -17.39 -32.20
CA GLU A 51 11.07 -16.40 -31.11
C GLU A 51 9.98 -15.31 -31.24
N GLU A 52 9.68 -14.87 -32.46
CA GLU A 52 8.59 -13.95 -32.80
C GLU A 52 7.22 -14.56 -32.47
N TYR A 53 6.93 -15.78 -32.92
CA TYR A 53 5.70 -16.50 -32.60
C TYR A 53 5.47 -16.63 -31.08
N GLN A 54 6.52 -16.98 -30.34
CA GLN A 54 6.47 -17.04 -28.87
C GLN A 54 6.27 -15.66 -28.24
N ALA A 55 6.80 -14.59 -28.84
CA ALA A 55 6.57 -13.23 -28.38
C ALA A 55 5.11 -12.80 -28.61
N ASP A 56 4.53 -13.15 -29.75
CA ASP A 56 3.12 -12.90 -30.05
C ASP A 56 2.19 -13.67 -29.13
N LEU A 57 2.44 -14.95 -28.88
CA LEU A 57 1.69 -15.73 -27.89
C LEU A 57 1.71 -15.07 -26.50
N ARG A 58 2.84 -14.48 -26.10
CA ARG A 58 2.92 -13.74 -24.82
C ARG A 58 2.16 -12.42 -24.86
N ARG A 59 2.21 -11.68 -25.97
CA ARG A 59 1.42 -10.46 -26.15
C ARG A 59 -0.07 -10.79 -26.06
N GLU A 60 -0.49 -11.85 -26.74
CA GLU A 60 -1.88 -12.31 -26.76
C GLU A 60 -2.34 -12.81 -25.39
N GLN A 61 -1.53 -13.62 -24.69
CA GLN A 61 -1.81 -13.99 -23.30
C GLN A 61 -1.89 -12.77 -22.38
N SER A 62 -1.04 -11.76 -22.58
CA SER A 62 -1.08 -10.52 -21.80
C SER A 62 -2.37 -9.73 -22.06
N ARG A 63 -2.82 -9.65 -23.32
CA ARG A 63 -4.11 -9.05 -23.71
C ARG A 63 -5.27 -9.80 -23.06
N ARG A 64 -5.30 -11.12 -23.17
CA ARG A 64 -6.32 -11.97 -22.53
C ARG A 64 -6.33 -11.83 -21.01
N ASN A 65 -5.17 -11.72 -20.38
CA ASN A 65 -5.08 -11.48 -18.93
C ASN A 65 -5.60 -10.08 -18.56
N LEU A 66 -5.38 -9.08 -19.40
CA LEU A 66 -5.91 -7.72 -19.23
C LEU A 66 -7.44 -7.71 -19.36
N GLU A 67 -7.97 -8.35 -20.40
CA GLU A 67 -9.41 -8.53 -20.64
C GLU A 67 -10.11 -9.27 -19.50
N LYS A 68 -9.47 -10.32 -18.98
CA LYS A 68 -9.99 -11.10 -17.84
C LYS A 68 -9.83 -10.41 -16.49
N GLY A 69 -9.36 -9.16 -16.45
CA GLY A 69 -9.08 -8.43 -15.21
C GLY A 69 -7.96 -9.05 -14.36
N ARG A 70 -7.31 -10.12 -14.83
CA ARG A 70 -6.13 -10.76 -14.23
C ARG A 70 -4.84 -10.00 -14.60
N SER A 71 -4.94 -8.69 -14.70
CA SER A 71 -3.76 -7.85 -14.79
C SER A 71 -3.05 -7.94 -13.44
N SER A 72 -2.06 -8.84 -13.38
CA SER A 72 -0.97 -8.72 -12.42
C SER A 72 -0.10 -7.52 -12.80
N LYS A 73 -0.69 -6.32 -12.89
CA LYS A 73 -0.12 -5.26 -12.08
C LYS A 73 -0.17 -5.85 -10.68
N ARG A 74 0.95 -6.41 -10.25
CA ARG A 74 1.38 -6.17 -8.88
C ARG A 74 1.21 -4.67 -8.76
N GLN A 75 0.09 -4.27 -8.18
CA GLN A 75 -0.06 -3.03 -7.48
C GLN A 75 1.07 -3.15 -6.46
N SER A 76 2.28 -2.81 -6.90
CA SER A 76 3.38 -2.51 -6.01
C SER A 76 2.82 -1.28 -5.35
N VAL A 77 2.16 -1.48 -4.21
CA VAL A 77 1.56 -0.45 -3.35
C VAL A 77 2.69 0.37 -2.74
N ARG A 78 3.66 0.78 -3.57
CA ARG A 78 4.69 1.71 -3.21
C ARG A 78 4.01 3.06 -3.22
N PHE A 79 3.50 3.46 -2.07
CA PHE A 79 2.99 4.80 -1.87
C PHE A 79 4.13 5.79 -2.22
N GLY A 80 3.77 6.89 -2.87
CA GLY A 80 4.75 7.91 -3.26
C GLY A 80 5.52 7.65 -4.56
N ALA A 81 4.85 7.28 -5.67
CA ALA A 81 5.47 7.43 -6.99
C ALA A 81 5.38 8.88 -7.54
N ARG A 82 4.54 9.72 -6.93
CA ARG A 82 4.37 11.11 -7.34
C ARG A 82 5.54 11.97 -6.86
N THR A 83 6.29 12.51 -7.83
CA THR A 83 7.39 13.46 -7.61
C THR A 83 7.05 14.88 -8.04
N ASP A 84 5.74 15.17 -8.15
CA ASP A 84 5.22 16.48 -8.51
C ASP A 84 5.50 17.47 -7.37
N THR A 85 6.17 18.57 -7.72
CA THR A 85 6.54 19.64 -6.80
C THR A 85 5.45 20.70 -6.67
N ARG A 86 4.39 20.69 -7.49
CA ARG A 86 3.31 21.69 -7.39
C ARG A 86 2.35 21.44 -6.21
N SER A 87 2.28 20.21 -5.73
CA SER A 87 1.38 19.84 -4.64
C SER A 87 2.06 20.04 -3.27
N ARG A 88 1.56 21.02 -2.50
CA ARG A 88 1.98 21.26 -1.11
C ARG A 88 1.85 20.01 -0.22
N ALA A 89 0.78 19.24 -0.39
CA ALA A 89 0.59 17.99 0.34
C ALA A 89 1.68 16.95 0.03
N VAL A 90 2.11 16.86 -1.24
CA VAL A 90 3.19 15.96 -1.66
C VAL A 90 4.54 16.44 -1.14
N GLN A 91 4.82 17.76 -1.19
CA GLN A 91 6.01 18.35 -0.58
C GLN A 91 6.09 18.02 0.91
N ALA A 92 5.03 18.30 1.67
CA ALA A 92 4.96 18.04 3.10
C ALA A 92 5.12 16.55 3.44
N PHE A 93 4.47 15.67 2.68
CA PHE A 93 4.60 14.22 2.82
C PHE A 93 6.06 13.77 2.69
N TRP A 94 6.78 14.24 1.68
CA TRP A 94 8.17 13.82 1.45
C TRP A 94 9.14 14.43 2.44
N ALA A 95 8.99 15.71 2.78
CA ALA A 95 9.81 16.38 3.78
C ALA A 95 9.67 15.73 5.17
N MET A 96 8.45 15.35 5.58
CA MET A 96 8.22 14.55 6.80
C MET A 96 9.00 13.23 6.77
N HIS A 97 8.96 12.51 5.64
CA HIS A 97 9.66 11.23 5.52
C HIS A 97 11.18 11.37 5.47
N LEU A 98 11.71 12.47 4.93
CA LEU A 98 13.15 12.76 4.93
C LEU A 98 13.65 13.13 6.33
N GLU A 99 12.88 13.92 7.09
CA GLU A 99 13.19 14.20 8.50
C GLU A 99 13.15 12.91 9.32
N ALA A 100 12.07 12.12 9.22
CA ALA A 100 11.98 10.84 9.92
C ALA A 100 13.08 9.86 9.50
N LEU A 101 13.50 9.83 8.22
CA LEU A 101 14.65 9.05 7.76
C LEU A 101 15.93 9.48 8.50
N ASN A 102 16.20 10.79 8.59
CA ASN A 102 17.38 11.32 9.26
C ASN A 102 17.43 10.93 10.75
N TRP A 103 16.27 10.88 11.41
CA TRP A 103 16.15 10.51 12.83
C TRP A 103 16.16 9.00 13.05
N SER A 104 15.76 8.21 12.05
CA SER A 104 15.63 6.75 12.18
C SER A 104 16.96 5.99 12.26
N GLY A 105 18.07 6.60 11.84
CA GLY A 105 19.36 5.91 11.68
C GLY A 105 19.36 4.82 10.60
N MET A 106 18.26 4.64 9.85
CA MET A 106 18.16 3.62 8.81
C MET A 106 18.82 4.08 7.51
N SER A 107 19.32 3.12 6.74
CA SER A 107 19.67 3.40 5.34
C SER A 107 18.41 3.71 4.51
N LEU A 108 18.56 4.53 3.47
CA LEU A 108 17.46 4.90 2.56
C LEU A 108 16.71 3.69 1.99
N ARG A 109 17.44 2.60 1.69
CA ARG A 109 16.87 1.34 1.20
C ARG A 109 16.03 0.64 2.27
N GLN A 110 16.54 0.53 3.49
CA GLN A 110 15.83 -0.12 4.59
C GLN A 110 14.56 0.67 4.94
N TYR A 111 14.66 1.98 5.05
CA TYR A 111 13.53 2.86 5.35
C TYR A 111 12.44 2.80 4.27
N ALA A 112 12.82 2.90 2.99
CA ALA A 112 11.87 2.78 1.89
C ALA A 112 11.20 1.39 1.83
N SER A 113 11.92 0.33 2.19
CA SER A 113 11.35 -1.01 2.28
C SER A 113 10.39 -1.15 3.46
N ALA A 114 10.74 -0.62 4.63
CA ALA A 114 9.95 -0.72 5.85
C ALA A 114 8.60 0.02 5.72
N LEU A 115 8.59 1.20 5.11
CA LEU A 115 7.39 2.03 4.93
C LEU A 115 6.70 1.83 3.57
N ASN A 116 7.16 0.85 2.79
CA ASN A 116 6.64 0.56 1.45
C ASN A 116 6.57 1.81 0.55
N LEU A 117 7.68 2.56 0.51
CA LEU A 117 7.84 3.76 -0.29
C LEU A 117 8.68 3.49 -1.54
N SER A 118 8.54 4.36 -2.54
CA SER A 118 9.45 4.33 -3.68
C SER A 118 10.84 4.84 -3.29
N ARG A 119 11.84 3.95 -3.27
CA ARG A 119 13.25 4.32 -3.05
C ARG A 119 13.72 5.44 -3.99
N HIS A 120 13.25 5.41 -5.24
CA HIS A 120 13.65 6.34 -6.28
C HIS A 120 13.05 7.73 -6.04
N ALA A 121 11.79 7.79 -5.62
CA ALA A 121 11.16 9.06 -5.27
C ALA A 121 11.82 9.66 -4.02
N LEU A 122 12.08 8.84 -2.99
CA LEU A 122 12.75 9.28 -1.76
C LEU A 122 14.14 9.88 -2.05
N GLN A 123 14.95 9.23 -2.89
CA GLN A 123 16.25 9.77 -3.31
C GLN A 123 16.11 11.09 -4.06
N LYS A 124 15.17 11.17 -5.01
CA LYS A 124 14.95 12.38 -5.83
C LYS A 124 14.50 13.58 -4.98
N TRP A 125 13.71 13.35 -3.93
CA TRP A 125 13.30 14.40 -3.00
C TRP A 125 14.44 14.81 -2.06
N ARG A 126 15.31 13.87 -1.67
CA ARG A 126 16.50 14.17 -0.89
C ARG A 126 17.46 15.11 -1.63
N THR A 127 17.77 14.80 -2.90
CA THR A 127 18.67 15.65 -3.70
C THR A 127 18.12 17.06 -3.82
N ARG A 128 16.83 17.23 -4.13
CA ARG A 128 16.17 18.55 -4.20
C ARG A 128 16.24 19.36 -2.90
N HIS A 129 16.21 18.69 -1.76
CA HIS A 129 16.31 19.33 -0.46
C HIS A 129 17.77 19.70 -0.12
N GLU A 130 18.73 18.89 -0.55
CA GLU A 130 20.17 19.17 -0.43
C GLU A 130 20.61 20.30 -1.39
N ASP A 131 20.02 20.34 -2.59
CA ASP A 131 20.24 21.38 -3.61
C ASP A 131 19.63 22.75 -3.23
N GLY A 132 18.90 22.82 -2.11
CA GLY A 132 18.28 24.06 -1.62
C GLY A 132 17.12 24.57 -2.46
N GLU A 133 16.63 23.78 -3.43
CA GLU A 133 15.51 24.17 -4.30
C GLU A 133 14.20 24.36 -3.53
N LEU A 134 14.12 23.77 -2.34
CA LEU A 134 12.89 23.63 -1.57
C LEU A 134 13.18 23.70 -0.06
N GLU A 135 13.21 24.91 0.51
CA GLU A 135 13.17 25.13 1.95
C GLU A 135 11.74 24.79 2.47
N ILE A 136 11.45 23.49 2.60
CA ILE A 136 10.11 23.00 2.96
C ILE A 136 10.01 22.86 4.47
N ASP A 137 9.47 23.88 5.14
CA ASP A 137 8.88 23.69 6.46
C ASP A 137 7.54 22.97 6.34
N TRP A 138 7.59 21.64 6.29
CA TRP A 138 6.42 20.80 6.12
C TRP A 138 5.42 20.90 7.28
N ARG A 139 5.87 21.32 8.48
CA ARG A 139 4.98 21.54 9.63
C ARG A 139 4.05 22.74 9.39
N SER A 140 4.54 23.77 8.71
CA SER A 140 3.73 24.91 8.27
C SER A 140 2.77 24.55 7.12
N GLN A 141 3.05 23.49 6.36
CA GLN A 141 2.18 23.04 5.28
C GLN A 141 1.05 22.09 5.75
N LEU A 142 1.08 21.63 7.00
CA LEU A 142 -0.01 20.85 7.59
C LEU A 142 -1.23 21.73 7.91
N HIS A 143 -2.42 21.13 7.77
CA HIS A 143 -3.67 21.74 8.22
C HIS A 143 -3.59 22.08 9.73
N PRO A 144 -4.12 23.23 10.20
CA PRO A 144 -4.01 23.65 11.59
C PRO A 144 -4.45 22.61 12.62
N SER A 145 -5.43 21.76 12.28
CA SER A 145 -5.89 20.68 13.18
C SER A 145 -4.89 19.52 13.35
N ALA A 146 -3.91 19.39 12.45
CA ALA A 146 -2.87 18.37 12.48
C ALA A 146 -1.52 18.92 12.99
N ARG A 147 -1.44 20.24 13.26
CA ARG A 147 -0.26 20.83 13.88
C ARG A 147 -0.22 20.44 15.35
N PRO A 148 0.91 19.92 15.86
CA PRO A 148 1.10 19.80 17.30
C PRO A 148 0.85 21.16 17.94
N ARG A 149 0.13 21.21 19.07
CA ARG A 149 0.00 22.44 19.87
C ARG A 149 1.36 22.72 20.50
N VAL A 150 2.27 23.32 19.74
CA VAL A 150 3.46 23.96 20.28
C VAL A 150 2.94 25.20 21.01
N ARG A 151 3.04 25.19 22.35
CA ARG A 151 2.73 26.38 23.13
C ARG A 151 3.86 27.36 22.89
N ASP A 152 3.57 28.46 22.22
CA ASP A 152 4.44 29.63 22.16
C ASP A 152 4.42 30.29 23.55
N SER A 153 5.30 29.84 24.43
CA SER A 153 5.82 30.66 25.52
C SER A 153 6.89 29.87 26.25
N ALA A 154 8.11 30.39 26.15
CA ALA A 154 9.07 30.32 27.24
C ALA A 154 8.46 31.04 28.45
N SER A 155 7.58 30.37 29.19
CA SER A 155 7.29 30.67 30.58
C SER A 155 7.92 29.54 31.38
N THR A 156 9.11 29.80 31.89
CA THR A 156 9.67 29.06 33.01
C THR A 156 8.61 28.97 34.11
N ASN A 157 8.44 27.76 34.65
CA ASN A 157 7.48 27.35 35.68
C ASN A 157 6.16 26.77 35.18
N VAL A 158 6.20 25.57 34.59
CA VAL A 158 5.10 24.61 34.75
C VAL A 158 5.72 23.27 35.15
N ALA A 159 5.46 22.87 36.38
CA ALA A 159 5.94 21.66 37.01
C ALA A 159 5.75 20.42 36.11
N GLU A 160 6.77 19.57 36.07
CA GLU A 160 6.84 18.29 35.35
C GLU A 160 5.84 17.22 35.86
N THR A 161 4.85 17.58 36.68
CA THR A 161 3.98 16.61 37.38
C THR A 161 2.62 16.36 36.72
N ALA A 162 2.38 16.79 35.48
CA ALA A 162 1.08 16.59 34.82
C ALA A 162 1.05 15.50 33.73
N LEU A 163 2.09 14.67 33.59
CA LEU A 163 2.07 13.54 32.63
C LEU A 163 1.22 12.34 33.11
N THR A 164 0.70 12.37 34.34
CA THR A 164 -0.21 11.36 34.92
C THR A 164 -1.57 11.90 35.33
N ALA A 165 -1.90 13.16 34.98
CA ALA A 165 -3.26 13.62 35.15
C ALA A 165 -4.16 12.87 34.15
N ARG A 166 -4.93 11.91 34.66
CA ARG A 166 -6.02 11.22 33.97
C ARG A 166 -6.95 12.28 33.38
N VAL A 167 -6.68 12.69 32.15
CA VAL A 167 -7.68 13.40 31.34
C VAL A 167 -8.83 12.41 31.23
N GLU A 168 -9.93 12.69 31.92
CA GLU A 168 -11.18 11.99 31.67
C GLU A 168 -11.50 12.20 30.20
N ARG A 169 -11.11 11.21 29.39
CA ARG A 169 -11.43 11.16 27.97
C ARG A 169 -12.93 11.28 27.91
N ARG A 170 -13.43 12.43 27.47
CA ARG A 170 -14.85 12.62 27.15
C ARG A 170 -15.23 11.45 26.24
N ALA A 171 -15.95 10.49 26.81
CA ALA A 171 -16.11 9.19 26.18
C ALA A 171 -16.91 9.38 24.89
N ALA A 172 -16.22 9.29 23.75
CA ALA A 172 -16.86 9.36 22.43
C ALA A 172 -17.79 8.16 22.15
N ARG A 173 -17.89 7.22 23.10
CA ARG A 173 -18.85 6.12 23.10
C ARG A 173 -19.60 6.17 24.42
N ARG A 174 -20.89 6.49 24.38
CA ARG A 174 -21.77 6.33 25.54
C ARG A 174 -21.85 4.83 25.85
N PHE A 175 -21.43 4.42 27.04
CA PHE A 175 -21.61 3.06 27.52
C PHE A 175 -22.93 2.99 28.28
N PHE A 176 -23.79 2.05 27.92
CA PHE A 176 -25.04 1.77 28.63
C PHE A 176 -24.86 0.49 29.43
N SER A 177 -25.20 0.51 30.73
CA SER A 177 -25.28 -0.72 31.53
C SER A 177 -26.48 -1.58 31.11
N ASP A 178 -26.47 -2.87 31.42
CA ASP A 178 -27.58 -3.77 31.05
C ASP A 178 -28.90 -3.38 31.72
N GLU A 179 -28.85 -2.88 32.96
CA GLU A 179 -30.00 -2.29 33.64
C GLU A 179 -30.57 -1.06 32.91
N GLN A 180 -29.68 -0.20 32.38
CA GLN A 180 -30.10 0.96 31.59
C GLN A 180 -30.71 0.54 30.26
N LYS A 181 -30.14 -0.46 29.58
CA LYS A 181 -30.70 -0.99 28.33
C LYS A 181 -32.10 -1.57 28.55
N LEU A 182 -32.28 -2.36 29.62
CA LEU A 182 -33.57 -2.94 30.01
C LEU A 182 -34.61 -1.87 30.33
N ALA A 183 -34.25 -0.83 31.08
CA ALA A 183 -35.16 0.26 31.41
C ALA A 183 -35.65 1.00 30.15
N ILE A 184 -34.73 1.27 29.21
CA ILE A 184 -35.04 1.96 27.95
C ILE A 184 -35.89 1.05 27.04
N ALA A 185 -35.61 -0.26 27.00
CA ALA A 185 -36.41 -1.22 26.26
C ALA A 185 -37.86 -1.27 26.79
N ARG A 186 -38.05 -1.40 28.11
CA ARG A 186 -39.36 -1.41 28.77
C ARG A 186 -40.14 -0.10 28.60
N GLU A 187 -39.48 1.04 28.71
CA GLU A 187 -40.10 2.35 28.44
C GLU A 187 -40.66 2.40 27.01
N SER A 188 -39.95 1.80 26.07
CA SER A 188 -40.33 1.81 24.67
C SER A 188 -41.47 0.82 24.34
N ASP A 189 -41.72 -0.19 25.17
CA ASP A 189 -42.81 -1.17 25.00
C ASP A 189 -44.12 -0.75 25.68
N GLN A 190 -44.14 0.40 26.36
CA GLN A 190 -45.39 0.93 26.92
C GLN A 190 -46.38 1.32 25.82
N PRO A 191 -47.67 0.95 25.95
CA PRO A 191 -48.68 1.28 24.97
C PRO A 191 -48.82 2.79 24.82
N GLY A 192 -48.73 3.28 23.57
CA GLY A 192 -48.82 4.71 23.23
C GLY A 192 -47.48 5.44 23.09
N THR A 193 -46.34 4.79 23.37
CA THR A 193 -45.01 5.42 23.23
C THR A 193 -44.38 5.09 21.88
N SER A 194 -43.94 6.13 21.13
CA SER A 194 -43.24 5.92 19.86
C SER A 194 -41.78 5.55 20.09
N VAL A 195 -41.33 4.43 19.51
CA VAL A 195 -39.94 3.94 19.56
C VAL A 195 -38.93 5.02 19.14
N SER A 196 -39.26 5.79 18.11
CA SER A 196 -38.43 6.89 17.61
C SER A 196 -38.39 8.10 18.54
N ALA A 197 -39.41 8.29 19.38
CA ALA A 197 -39.40 9.32 20.42
C ALA A 197 -38.50 8.90 21.59
N THR A 198 -38.60 7.64 22.05
CA THR A 198 -37.74 7.08 23.10
C THR A 198 -36.27 7.07 22.67
N ALA A 199 -35.97 6.68 21.42
CA ALA A 199 -34.60 6.70 20.91
C ALA A 199 -33.98 8.11 20.90
N ARG A 200 -34.75 9.13 20.50
CA ARG A 200 -34.32 10.54 20.54
C ARG A 200 -34.13 11.04 21.97
N LYS A 201 -35.03 10.69 22.89
CA LYS A 201 -34.95 11.03 24.33
C LYS A 201 -33.63 10.55 24.95
N HIS A 202 -33.18 9.35 24.56
CA HIS A 202 -31.95 8.74 25.08
C HIS A 202 -30.69 9.00 24.21
N GLY A 203 -30.84 9.71 23.10
CA GLY A 203 -29.74 10.01 22.17
C GLY A 203 -29.13 8.75 21.56
N ILE A 204 -29.98 7.74 21.29
CA ILE A 204 -29.60 6.47 20.66
C ILE A 204 -30.26 6.34 19.28
N VAL A 205 -29.65 5.53 18.42
CA VAL A 205 -30.21 5.20 17.10
C VAL A 205 -31.32 4.17 17.28
N THR A 206 -32.43 4.32 16.57
CA THR A 206 -33.61 3.41 16.68
C THR A 206 -33.24 1.94 16.46
N GLY A 207 -32.32 1.63 15.54
CA GLY A 207 -31.81 0.28 15.30
C GLY A 207 -31.10 -0.36 16.51
N LEU A 208 -30.50 0.45 17.39
CA LEU A 208 -29.90 -0.03 18.64
C LEU A 208 -30.98 -0.41 19.66
N LEU A 209 -32.07 0.36 19.72
CA LEU A 209 -33.19 0.09 20.62
C LEU A 209 -33.95 -1.18 20.24
N PHE A 210 -34.16 -1.44 18.94
CA PHE A 210 -34.75 -2.71 18.48
C PHE A 210 -33.92 -3.92 18.90
N ARG A 211 -32.59 -3.81 18.88
CA ARG A 211 -31.71 -4.89 19.34
C ARG A 211 -31.88 -5.15 20.83
N TRP A 212 -31.97 -4.12 21.65
CA TRP A 212 -32.15 -4.28 23.10
C TRP A 212 -33.49 -4.91 23.48
N ARG A 213 -34.58 -4.65 22.74
CA ARG A 213 -35.88 -5.33 22.95
C ARG A 213 -35.87 -6.83 22.65
N VAL A 214 -34.88 -7.30 21.90
CA VAL A 214 -34.73 -8.74 21.61
C VAL A 214 -33.80 -9.40 22.63
N GLU A 215 -32.88 -8.62 23.20
CA GLU A 215 -31.87 -9.08 24.16
C GLU A 215 -32.42 -9.18 25.59
N PHE A 216 -33.48 -8.43 25.91
CA PHE A 216 -34.12 -8.33 27.23
C PHE A 216 -35.64 -8.44 27.14
#